data_AF-A0A941UFD9-F1
#
_entry.id   AF-A0A941UFD9-F1
#
_cell.length_a   1.000
_cell.length_b   1.000
_cell.length_c   1.000
_cell.angle_alpha   90.00
_cell.angle_beta   90.00
_cell.angle_gamma   90.00
#
_symmetry.space_group_name_H-M   'P 1'
#
loop_
_entity.id
_entity.type
_entity.pdbx_description
1 polymer ?
#
loop_
_entity_poly.entity_id
_entity_poly.type
_entity_poly.pdbx_seq_one_letter_code
_entity_poly.pdbx_strand_id
1 'polypeptide(L)'
;MLKPVWTTLIVVMALMCSPFTQASPQAWDVYKARFLMPDGRIIDTGNKGISHSEGQGFAMLGAVYNNDRQTFDKLWQWTRQTLQNKQTGLFYWRYNPTLADPITDKNNATDGDTLIAWALLKAESRWQDKRYGKASDEITKSLLAHMVIDYAGYKVMLPGKDGFNHNSEIILNPSYFVFPAWADFAKRSHLQAWQTLIQDGQTLLGEMGQGSVNLPTDWVSLRADGQLLPAKEWPARMSFDAIRIPLYLYWYDKKSPLLLPWRIWFSQFSRLQTPAWVNVETNEKAPYMMAGGLLAVRDLTMGEVMTAPQITPQEDYYSASLSMLAWLAYQ
;
A
#
# COMPACT_ATOMS: atom_id res chain seq x y z
N MET A 1 -80.80 23.35 34.10
CA MET A 1 -79.85 22.29 34.49
C MET A 1 -78.97 21.99 33.29
N LEU A 2 -77.66 22.13 33.48
CA LEU A 2 -76.65 22.26 32.43
C LEU A 2 -76.44 20.94 31.65
N LYS A 3 -76.29 21.07 30.32
CA LYS A 3 -75.91 20.00 29.39
C LYS A 3 -74.40 19.72 29.49
N PRO A 4 -73.94 18.47 29.44
CA PRO A 4 -72.51 18.17 29.40
C PRO A 4 -71.96 18.42 27.99
N VAL A 5 -70.90 19.24 27.92
CA VAL A 5 -70.12 19.52 26.71
C VAL A 5 -69.20 18.33 26.45
N TRP A 6 -69.33 17.70 25.30
CA TRP A 6 -68.35 16.73 24.80
C TRP A 6 -67.18 17.51 24.17
N THR A 7 -66.00 17.43 24.78
CA THR A 7 -64.75 17.93 24.21
C THR A 7 -64.18 16.89 23.25
N THR A 8 -64.30 17.16 21.95
CA THR A 8 -63.66 16.37 20.89
C THR A 8 -62.16 16.67 20.89
N LEU A 9 -61.34 15.67 21.22
CA LEU A 9 -59.88 15.75 21.13
C LEU A 9 -59.47 15.57 19.66
N ILE A 10 -59.03 16.65 19.00
CA ILE A 10 -58.42 16.58 17.67
C ILE A 10 -56.94 16.24 17.86
N VAL A 11 -56.55 15.00 17.54
CA VAL A 11 -55.14 14.60 17.45
C VAL A 11 -54.64 15.01 16.07
N VAL A 12 -53.84 16.08 16.00
CA VAL A 12 -53.10 16.46 14.80
C VAL A 12 -51.87 15.56 14.71
N MET A 13 -51.93 14.57 13.84
CA MET A 13 -50.82 13.67 13.55
C MET A 13 -49.84 14.39 12.61
N ALA A 14 -48.79 14.98 13.17
CA ALA A 14 -47.71 15.59 12.39
C ALA A 14 -46.89 14.50 11.70
N LEU A 15 -47.08 14.35 10.38
CA LEU A 15 -46.21 13.56 9.51
C LEU A 15 -44.84 14.25 9.43
N MET A 16 -43.89 13.79 10.25
CA MET A 16 -42.48 14.14 10.09
C MET A 16 -41.90 13.41 8.87
N CYS A 17 -41.94 14.06 7.71
CA CYS A 17 -41.05 13.71 6.61
C CYS A 17 -39.61 14.01 7.05
N SER A 18 -38.90 12.97 7.49
CA SER A 18 -37.44 13.07 7.65
C SER A 18 -36.82 13.18 6.25
N PRO A 19 -35.98 14.18 5.95
CA PRO A 19 -35.20 14.17 4.73
C PRO A 19 -34.31 12.92 4.76
N PHE A 20 -34.39 12.09 3.72
CA PHE A 20 -33.38 11.07 3.48
C PHE A 20 -32.04 11.79 3.36
N THR A 21 -31.25 11.79 4.42
CA THR A 21 -29.82 12.08 4.32
C THR A 21 -29.24 10.99 3.43
N GLN A 22 -28.95 11.32 2.17
CA GLN A 22 -28.10 10.46 1.35
C GLN A 22 -26.80 10.29 2.13
N ALA A 23 -26.56 9.09 2.64
CA ALA A 23 -25.25 8.73 3.19
C ALA A 23 -24.22 9.04 2.09
N SER A 24 -23.16 9.76 2.45
CA SER A 24 -22.06 9.98 1.52
C SER A 24 -21.56 8.63 1.00
N PRO A 25 -21.31 8.48 -0.31
CA PRO A 25 -20.75 7.24 -0.84
C PRO A 25 -19.50 6.86 -0.05
N GLN A 26 -19.39 5.60 0.35
CA GLN A 26 -18.19 5.12 1.04
C GLN A 26 -16.98 5.30 0.13
N ALA A 27 -15.82 5.65 0.69
CA ALA A 27 -14.59 5.89 -0.06
C ALA A 27 -14.29 4.78 -1.07
N TRP A 28 -14.54 3.53 -0.69
CA TRP A 28 -14.36 2.37 -1.55
C TRP A 28 -15.24 2.37 -2.80
N ASP A 29 -16.49 2.82 -2.71
CA ASP A 29 -17.38 2.90 -3.87
C ASP A 29 -16.92 3.99 -4.85
N VAL A 30 -16.44 5.12 -4.33
CA VAL A 30 -15.83 6.18 -5.14
C VAL A 30 -14.53 5.68 -5.79
N TYR A 31 -13.69 4.97 -5.04
CA TYR A 31 -12.46 4.37 -5.57
C TYR A 31 -12.76 3.43 -6.74
N LYS A 32 -13.70 2.49 -6.57
CA LYS A 32 -14.12 1.57 -7.64
C LYS A 32 -14.65 2.33 -8.85
N ALA A 33 -15.55 3.29 -8.64
CA ALA A 33 -16.14 4.05 -9.74
C ALA A 33 -15.11 4.79 -10.60
N ARG A 34 -13.96 5.18 -10.02
CA ARG A 34 -12.90 5.93 -10.70
C ARG A 34 -11.81 5.04 -11.29
N PHE A 35 -11.46 3.96 -10.61
CA PHE A 35 -10.23 3.22 -10.92
C PHE A 35 -10.45 1.74 -11.27
N LEU A 36 -11.62 1.17 -10.99
CA LEU A 36 -11.91 -0.22 -11.32
C LEU A 36 -12.65 -0.33 -12.66
N MET A 37 -12.05 -1.06 -13.59
CA MET A 37 -12.67 -1.42 -14.86
C MET A 37 -13.57 -2.67 -14.69
N PRO A 38 -14.59 -2.84 -15.56
CA PRO A 38 -15.52 -3.97 -15.47
C PRO A 38 -14.88 -5.36 -15.51
N ASP A 39 -13.72 -5.47 -16.15
CA ASP A 39 -12.92 -6.69 -16.31
C ASP A 39 -12.10 -7.07 -15.06
N GLY A 40 -12.06 -6.22 -14.02
CA GLY A 40 -11.27 -6.45 -12.81
C GLY A 40 -9.91 -5.75 -12.80
N ARG A 41 -9.62 -4.91 -13.80
CA ARG A 41 -8.39 -4.15 -13.89
C ARG A 41 -8.47 -2.83 -13.11
N ILE A 42 -7.43 -2.52 -12.34
CA ILE A 42 -7.23 -1.20 -11.74
C ILE A 42 -6.43 -0.33 -12.71
N ILE A 43 -6.93 0.88 -12.97
CA ILE A 43 -6.29 1.84 -13.87
C ILE A 43 -5.59 2.94 -13.10
N ASP A 44 -4.33 3.16 -13.45
CA ASP A 44 -3.58 4.33 -13.03
C ASP A 44 -3.88 5.48 -14.01
N THR A 45 -4.82 6.33 -13.61
CA THR A 45 -5.21 7.51 -14.40
C THR A 45 -4.11 8.58 -14.45
N GLY A 46 -3.15 8.56 -13.52
CA GLY A 46 -1.98 9.43 -13.55
C GLY A 46 -0.94 8.98 -14.59
N ASN A 47 -0.90 7.69 -14.89
CA ASN A 47 0.08 7.08 -15.80
C ASN A 47 -0.53 6.45 -17.06
N LYS A 48 -1.39 7.20 -17.77
CA LYS A 48 -1.94 6.80 -19.09
C LYS A 48 -2.78 5.51 -19.06
N GLY A 49 -3.43 5.18 -17.94
CA GLY A 49 -4.37 4.07 -17.84
C GLY A 49 -3.72 2.68 -17.85
N ILE A 50 -2.43 2.61 -17.52
CA ILE A 50 -1.73 1.35 -17.26
C ILE A 50 -2.23 0.70 -15.97
N SER A 51 -1.86 -0.55 -15.79
CA SER A 51 -2.18 -1.33 -14.60
C SER A 51 -0.92 -2.02 -14.10
N HIS A 52 -0.79 -2.16 -12.79
CA HIS A 52 0.38 -2.79 -12.17
C HIS A 52 -0.01 -3.81 -11.12
N SER A 53 0.88 -4.76 -10.84
CA SER A 53 0.69 -5.74 -9.75
C SER A 53 0.46 -5.05 -8.40
N GLU A 54 1.18 -3.96 -8.11
CA GLU A 54 0.97 -3.12 -6.92
C GLU A 54 -0.49 -2.66 -6.81
N GLY A 55 -1.03 -2.08 -7.87
CA GLY A 55 -2.38 -1.52 -7.83
C GLY A 55 -3.49 -2.55 -7.76
N GLN A 56 -3.27 -3.73 -8.36
CA GLN A 56 -4.14 -4.88 -8.11
C GLN A 56 -4.08 -5.30 -6.63
N GLY A 57 -2.90 -5.41 -6.05
CA GLY A 57 -2.69 -5.76 -4.64
C GLY A 57 -3.40 -4.79 -3.68
N PHE A 58 -3.24 -3.47 -3.88
CA PHE A 58 -3.93 -2.45 -3.09
C PHE A 58 -5.44 -2.57 -3.16
N ALA A 59 -6.00 -2.70 -4.36
CA ALA A 59 -7.45 -2.83 -4.52
C ALA A 59 -7.98 -4.17 -3.96
N MET A 60 -7.21 -5.25 -4.05
CA MET A 60 -7.57 -6.53 -3.44
C MET A 60 -7.64 -6.42 -1.92
N LEU A 61 -6.67 -5.75 -1.27
CA LEU A 61 -6.74 -5.45 0.16
C LEU A 61 -7.96 -4.58 0.50
N GLY A 62 -8.20 -3.53 -0.28
CA GLY A 62 -9.37 -2.67 -0.14
C GLY A 62 -10.69 -3.45 -0.20
N ALA A 63 -10.82 -4.37 -1.16
CA ALA A 63 -12.00 -5.21 -1.31
C ALA A 63 -12.23 -6.13 -0.09
N VAL A 64 -11.19 -6.78 0.43
CA VAL A 64 -11.31 -7.64 1.64
C VAL A 64 -11.78 -6.83 2.84
N TYR A 65 -11.18 -5.65 3.05
CA TYR A 65 -11.51 -4.81 4.20
C TYR A 65 -12.96 -4.32 4.15
N ASN A 66 -13.42 -3.90 2.97
CA ASN A 66 -14.81 -3.49 2.74
C ASN A 66 -15.79 -4.66 2.58
N ASN A 67 -15.35 -5.90 2.82
CA ASN A 67 -16.15 -7.12 2.67
C ASN A 67 -16.81 -7.27 1.28
N ASP A 68 -16.12 -6.78 0.24
CA ASP A 68 -16.57 -6.77 -1.15
C ASP A 68 -16.00 -7.95 -1.93
N ARG A 69 -16.53 -9.14 -1.64
CA ARG A 69 -16.07 -10.40 -2.25
C ARG A 69 -16.21 -10.41 -3.77
N GLN A 70 -17.29 -9.84 -4.29
CA GLN A 70 -17.54 -9.81 -5.73
C GLN A 70 -16.46 -9.02 -6.47
N THR A 71 -16.08 -7.85 -5.94
CA THR A 71 -15.00 -7.06 -6.52
C THR A 71 -13.65 -7.76 -6.36
N PHE A 72 -13.39 -8.36 -5.19
CA PHE A 72 -12.17 -9.13 -4.96
C PHE A 72 -11.98 -10.24 -5.98
N ASP A 73 -13.03 -11.02 -6.24
CA ASP A 73 -12.95 -12.13 -7.19
C ASP A 73 -12.65 -11.65 -8.62
N LYS A 74 -13.21 -10.51 -9.03
CA LYS A 74 -12.88 -9.88 -10.33
C LYS A 74 -11.43 -9.43 -10.39
N LEU A 75 -10.97 -8.71 -9.37
CA LEU A 75 -9.59 -8.24 -9.25
C LEU A 75 -8.61 -9.42 -9.34
N TRP A 76 -8.83 -10.44 -8.51
CA TRP A 76 -7.97 -11.62 -8.46
C TRP A 76 -7.99 -12.40 -9.77
N GLN A 77 -9.17 -12.62 -10.35
CA GLN A 77 -9.29 -13.33 -11.62
C GLN A 77 -8.51 -12.63 -12.73
N TRP A 78 -8.66 -11.30 -12.87
CA TRP A 78 -7.93 -10.53 -13.87
C TRP A 78 -6.42 -10.60 -13.62
N THR A 79 -5.98 -10.38 -12.38
CA THR A 79 -4.56 -10.42 -12.00
C THR A 79 -3.93 -11.77 -12.34
N ARG A 80 -4.60 -12.87 -11.99
CA ARG A 80 -4.11 -14.23 -12.26
C ARG A 80 -4.10 -14.56 -13.75
N GLN A 81 -5.13 -14.17 -14.49
CA GLN A 81 -5.25 -14.50 -15.92
C GLN A 81 -4.30 -13.67 -16.79
N THR A 82 -4.10 -12.40 -16.43
CA THR A 82 -3.37 -11.44 -17.26
C THR A 82 -1.91 -11.33 -16.84
N LEU A 83 -1.62 -11.21 -15.54
CA LEU A 83 -0.28 -10.87 -15.05
C LEU A 83 0.53 -12.07 -14.56
N GLN A 84 -0.07 -13.22 -14.26
CA GLN A 84 0.70 -14.31 -13.64
C GLN A 84 1.72 -14.92 -14.61
N ASN A 85 2.98 -14.90 -14.19
CA ASN A 85 4.06 -15.64 -14.81
C ASN A 85 3.99 -17.10 -14.36
N LYS A 86 3.62 -18.00 -15.26
CA LYS A 86 3.41 -19.43 -14.95
C LYS A 86 4.71 -20.16 -14.58
N GLN A 87 5.86 -19.63 -14.95
CA GLN A 87 7.17 -20.23 -14.72
C GLN A 87 7.65 -19.96 -13.29
N THR A 88 7.38 -18.77 -12.76
CA THR A 88 7.83 -18.36 -11.42
C THR A 88 6.71 -18.36 -10.38
N GLY A 89 5.45 -18.31 -10.79
CA GLY A 89 4.30 -18.12 -9.89
C GLY A 89 4.07 -16.67 -9.45
N LEU A 90 4.97 -15.75 -9.81
CA LEU A 90 4.89 -14.30 -9.53
C LEU A 90 4.14 -13.55 -10.65
N PHE A 91 4.04 -12.22 -10.57
CA PHE A 91 3.26 -11.42 -11.50
C PHE A 91 4.12 -10.45 -12.31
N TYR A 92 3.89 -10.40 -13.62
CA TYR A 92 4.42 -9.34 -14.47
C TYR A 92 3.93 -7.99 -13.92
N TRP A 93 4.88 -7.08 -13.70
CA TRP A 93 4.58 -5.90 -12.89
C TRP A 93 3.70 -4.89 -13.61
N ARG A 94 3.65 -4.89 -14.95
CA ARG A 94 3.00 -3.84 -15.75
C ARG A 94 2.21 -4.37 -16.93
N TYR A 95 1.01 -3.81 -17.10
CA TYR A 95 0.14 -3.99 -18.26
C TYR A 95 -0.19 -2.62 -18.87
N ASN A 96 0.11 -2.47 -20.16
CA ASN A 96 -0.22 -1.28 -20.93
C ASN A 96 -1.24 -1.64 -22.04
N PRO A 97 -2.53 -1.25 -21.89
CA PRO A 97 -3.58 -1.61 -22.85
C PRO A 97 -3.41 -0.98 -24.24
N THR A 98 -2.52 0.01 -24.39
CA THR A 98 -2.31 0.74 -25.65
C THR A 98 -1.29 0.08 -26.58
N LEU A 99 -0.60 -0.97 -26.13
CA LEU A 99 0.43 -1.66 -26.90
C LEU A 99 -0.10 -2.96 -27.50
N ALA A 100 0.53 -3.40 -28.60
CA ALA A 100 0.19 -4.65 -29.28
C ALA A 100 0.50 -5.89 -28.40
N ASP A 101 1.65 -5.90 -27.71
CA ASP A 101 1.87 -6.75 -26.53
C ASP A 101 1.65 -5.87 -25.29
N PRO A 102 0.55 -6.06 -24.54
CA PRO A 102 0.29 -5.25 -23.35
C PRO A 102 1.29 -5.47 -22.22
N ILE A 103 2.07 -6.56 -22.22
CA ILE A 103 3.00 -6.92 -21.15
C ILE A 103 4.40 -7.00 -21.72
N THR A 104 4.98 -5.88 -22.13
CA THR A 104 6.31 -5.86 -22.75
C THR A 104 7.44 -6.24 -21.80
N ASP A 105 7.30 -5.86 -20.52
CA ASP A 105 8.27 -6.18 -19.48
C ASP A 105 7.83 -7.46 -18.75
N LYS A 106 8.70 -8.47 -18.75
CA LYS A 106 8.42 -9.78 -18.15
C LYS A 106 8.99 -9.91 -16.72
N ASN A 107 9.51 -8.83 -16.14
CA ASN A 107 9.94 -8.77 -14.76
C ASN A 107 8.75 -8.67 -13.79
N ASN A 108 8.99 -9.00 -12.52
CA ASN A 108 8.03 -8.79 -11.43
C ASN A 108 8.36 -7.53 -10.62
N ALA A 109 7.41 -7.13 -9.78
CA ALA A 109 7.63 -6.14 -8.72
C ALA A 109 7.17 -6.76 -7.40
N THR A 110 8.13 -6.95 -6.50
CA THR A 110 7.99 -7.82 -5.33
C THR A 110 7.03 -7.27 -4.27
N ASP A 111 6.86 -5.95 -4.21
CA ASP A 111 5.80 -5.31 -3.42
C ASP A 111 4.41 -5.72 -3.92
N GLY A 112 4.16 -5.65 -5.22
CA GLY A 112 2.90 -6.07 -5.83
C GLY A 112 2.62 -7.55 -5.61
N ASP A 113 3.61 -8.41 -5.82
CA ASP A 113 3.52 -9.84 -5.52
C ASP A 113 3.15 -10.08 -4.04
N THR A 114 3.82 -9.36 -3.13
CA THR A 114 3.58 -9.42 -1.68
C THR A 114 2.18 -8.96 -1.31
N LEU A 115 1.72 -7.85 -1.86
CA LEU A 115 0.39 -7.29 -1.60
C LEU A 115 -0.73 -8.21 -2.10
N ILE A 116 -0.57 -8.80 -3.29
CA ILE A 116 -1.51 -9.79 -3.84
C ILE A 116 -1.60 -11.02 -2.93
N ALA A 117 -0.44 -11.58 -2.54
CA ALA A 117 -0.39 -12.72 -1.64
C ALA A 117 -1.02 -12.41 -0.28
N TRP A 118 -0.77 -11.22 0.27
CA TRP A 118 -1.34 -10.78 1.54
C TRP A 118 -2.85 -10.61 1.46
N ALA A 119 -3.36 -9.99 0.39
CA ALA A 119 -4.78 -9.84 0.17
C ALA A 119 -5.50 -11.20 0.08
N LEU A 120 -4.88 -12.19 -0.58
CA LEU A 120 -5.40 -13.56 -0.64
C LEU A 120 -5.45 -14.24 0.74
N LEU A 121 -4.41 -14.05 1.57
CA LEU A 121 -4.41 -14.58 2.94
C LEU A 121 -5.50 -13.92 3.80
N LYS A 122 -5.68 -12.60 3.65
CA LYS A 122 -6.76 -11.86 4.33
C LYS A 122 -8.14 -12.30 3.83
N ALA A 123 -8.28 -12.59 2.53
CA ALA A 123 -9.51 -13.10 1.94
C ALA A 123 -9.91 -14.48 2.49
N GLU A 124 -8.96 -15.41 2.67
CA GLU A 124 -9.22 -16.68 3.36
C GLU A 124 -9.77 -16.43 4.76
N SER A 125 -9.11 -15.56 5.53
CA SER A 125 -9.53 -15.24 6.90
C SER A 125 -10.93 -14.62 6.94
N ARG A 126 -11.25 -13.73 5.99
CA ARG A 126 -12.52 -12.99 5.93
C ARG A 126 -13.68 -13.87 5.47
N TRP A 127 -13.47 -14.71 4.46
CA TRP A 127 -14.56 -15.45 3.79
C TRP A 127 -14.49 -16.97 3.99
N GLN A 128 -13.54 -17.46 4.77
CA GLN A 128 -13.35 -18.88 5.11
C GLN A 128 -13.23 -19.80 3.88
N ASP A 129 -12.69 -19.26 2.79
CA ASP A 129 -12.48 -19.98 1.54
C ASP A 129 -10.99 -20.32 1.36
N LYS A 130 -10.66 -21.59 1.60
CA LYS A 130 -9.29 -22.12 1.56
C LYS A 130 -8.60 -21.95 0.21
N ARG A 131 -9.34 -21.70 -0.87
CA ARG A 131 -8.75 -21.49 -2.21
C ARG A 131 -7.91 -20.23 -2.26
N TYR A 132 -8.28 -19.17 -1.54
CA TYR A 132 -7.46 -17.95 -1.46
C TYR A 132 -6.18 -18.21 -0.66
N GLY A 133 -6.29 -18.90 0.49
CA GLY A 133 -5.13 -19.27 1.31
C GLY A 133 -4.11 -20.10 0.56
N LYS A 134 -4.57 -21.11 -0.19
CA LYS A 134 -3.70 -21.92 -1.04
C LYS A 134 -2.98 -21.08 -2.11
N ALA A 135 -3.67 -20.14 -2.76
CA ALA A 135 -3.06 -19.25 -3.73
C ALA A 135 -2.01 -18.32 -3.07
N SER A 136 -2.28 -17.85 -1.85
CA SER A 136 -1.29 -17.10 -1.06
C SER A 136 -0.05 -17.94 -0.73
N ASP A 137 -0.25 -19.19 -0.30
CA ASP A 137 0.85 -20.12 0.01
C ASP A 137 1.74 -20.38 -1.23
N GLU A 138 1.15 -20.49 -2.43
CA GLU A 138 1.89 -20.66 -3.69
C GLU A 138 2.73 -19.42 -4.04
N ILE A 139 2.19 -18.21 -3.87
CA ILE A 139 2.91 -16.96 -4.17
C ILE A 139 4.02 -16.71 -3.12
N THR A 140 3.72 -16.89 -1.83
CA THR A 140 4.71 -16.68 -0.76
C THR A 140 5.89 -17.66 -0.85
N LYS A 141 5.64 -18.92 -1.23
CA LYS A 141 6.71 -19.87 -1.55
C LYS A 141 7.57 -19.38 -2.71
N SER A 142 6.93 -18.82 -3.75
CA SER A 142 7.63 -18.28 -4.93
C SER A 142 8.46 -17.04 -4.59
N LEU A 143 7.95 -16.15 -3.73
CA LEU A 143 8.68 -15.00 -3.20
C LEU A 143 9.96 -15.43 -2.48
N LEU A 144 9.87 -16.37 -1.55
CA LEU A 144 11.05 -16.88 -0.84
C LEU A 144 12.04 -17.59 -1.77
N ALA A 145 11.56 -18.31 -2.78
CA ALA A 145 12.40 -19.08 -3.69
C ALA A 145 13.12 -18.22 -4.73
N HIS A 146 12.54 -17.09 -5.13
CA HIS A 146 13.05 -16.31 -6.27
C HIS A 146 13.51 -14.90 -5.89
N MET A 147 12.91 -14.27 -4.89
CA MET A 147 13.16 -12.87 -4.56
C MET A 147 14.00 -12.67 -3.30
N VAL A 148 14.16 -13.70 -2.46
CA VAL A 148 14.96 -13.61 -1.23
C VAL A 148 16.34 -14.23 -1.43
N ILE A 149 17.39 -13.47 -1.14
CA ILE A 149 18.78 -13.91 -1.27
C ILE A 149 19.58 -13.61 0.01
N ASP A 150 20.74 -14.25 0.15
CA ASP A 150 21.77 -13.84 1.10
C ASP A 150 22.68 -12.79 0.44
N TYR A 151 22.85 -11.64 1.07
CA TYR A 151 23.76 -10.60 0.59
C TYR A 151 24.29 -9.75 1.74
N ALA A 152 25.59 -9.46 1.72
CA ALA A 152 26.28 -8.65 2.75
C ALA A 152 26.01 -9.07 4.21
N GLY A 153 25.72 -10.36 4.45
CA GLY A 153 25.41 -10.89 5.79
C GLY A 153 23.93 -10.88 6.19
N TYR A 154 23.03 -10.46 5.30
CA TYR A 154 21.60 -10.34 5.55
C TYR A 154 20.78 -11.22 4.59
N LYS A 155 19.59 -11.64 5.01
CA LYS A 155 18.49 -12.00 4.11
C LYS A 155 17.84 -10.73 3.59
N VAL A 156 17.77 -10.60 2.27
CA VAL A 156 17.22 -9.42 1.60
C VAL A 156 16.23 -9.83 0.53
N MET A 157 15.21 -9.00 0.32
CA MET A 157 14.21 -9.19 -0.73
C MET A 157 14.50 -8.22 -1.89
N LEU A 158 14.79 -8.77 -3.06
CA LEU A 158 15.02 -8.00 -4.28
C LEU A 158 13.72 -7.34 -4.76
N PRO A 159 13.78 -6.11 -5.32
CA PRO A 159 12.60 -5.42 -5.86
C PRO A 159 11.94 -6.12 -7.05
N GLY A 160 12.70 -6.92 -7.79
CA GLY A 160 12.25 -7.76 -8.88
C GLY A 160 13.35 -8.75 -9.26
N LYS A 161 13.01 -9.71 -10.14
CA LYS A 161 13.93 -10.77 -10.56
C LYS A 161 15.19 -10.22 -11.25
N ASP A 162 14.97 -9.32 -12.20
CA ASP A 162 16.00 -8.83 -13.10
C ASP A 162 16.31 -7.35 -12.82
N GLY A 163 17.59 -6.95 -12.95
CA GLY A 163 18.01 -5.54 -12.91
C GLY A 163 18.44 -4.98 -11.55
N PHE A 164 18.33 -5.74 -10.46
CA PHE A 164 18.61 -5.26 -9.09
C PHE A 164 19.76 -5.99 -8.38
N ASN A 165 20.38 -6.98 -9.02
CA ASN A 165 21.51 -7.72 -8.48
C ASN A 165 22.72 -7.55 -9.39
N HIS A 166 23.73 -6.81 -8.91
CA HIS A 166 24.95 -6.51 -9.63
C HIS A 166 26.17 -7.16 -8.94
N ASN A 167 27.34 -7.11 -9.59
CA ASN A 167 28.53 -7.82 -9.10
C ASN A 167 28.99 -7.37 -7.70
N SER A 168 28.83 -6.09 -7.35
CA SER A 168 29.36 -5.49 -6.11
C SER A 168 28.32 -4.78 -5.27
N GLU A 169 27.07 -4.75 -5.72
CA GLU A 169 25.94 -4.18 -4.99
C GLU A 169 24.63 -4.83 -5.41
N ILE A 170 23.63 -4.72 -4.55
CA ILE A 170 22.24 -4.92 -4.93
C ILE A 170 21.47 -3.63 -4.72
N ILE A 171 20.44 -3.43 -5.52
CA ILE A 171 19.53 -2.31 -5.38
C ILE A 171 18.28 -2.80 -4.65
N LEU A 172 17.97 -2.13 -3.55
CA LEU A 172 16.80 -2.37 -2.71
C LEU A 172 15.84 -1.19 -2.83
N ASN A 173 14.55 -1.47 -2.70
CA ASN A 173 13.53 -0.47 -2.46
C ASN A 173 12.97 -0.73 -1.05
N PRO A 174 13.33 0.08 -0.04
CA PRO A 174 12.86 -0.17 1.33
C PRO A 174 11.35 -0.03 1.49
N SER A 175 10.66 0.62 0.54
CA SER A 175 9.19 0.63 0.53
C SER A 175 8.59 -0.72 0.17
N TYR A 176 9.38 -1.67 -0.34
CA TYR A 176 8.90 -3.03 -0.67
C TYR A 176 8.96 -3.94 0.56
N PHE A 177 9.48 -3.43 1.68
CA PHE A 177 9.48 -4.13 2.95
C PHE A 177 8.10 -4.02 3.60
N VAL A 178 7.14 -4.77 3.05
CA VAL A 178 5.75 -4.82 3.53
C VAL A 178 5.69 -5.65 4.81
N PHE A 179 6.30 -5.15 5.88
CA PHE A 179 6.38 -5.80 7.20
C PHE A 179 5.07 -6.39 7.73
N PRO A 180 3.88 -5.73 7.63
CA PRO A 180 2.64 -6.35 8.09
C PRO A 180 2.27 -7.61 7.28
N ALA A 181 2.57 -7.63 5.98
CA ALA A 181 2.35 -8.81 5.14
C ALA A 181 3.28 -9.94 5.53
N TRP A 182 4.59 -9.67 5.65
CA TRP A 182 5.59 -10.65 6.05
C TRP A 182 5.29 -11.25 7.42
N ALA A 183 4.81 -10.44 8.37
CA ALA A 183 4.40 -10.91 9.70
C ALA A 183 3.24 -11.91 9.65
N ASP A 184 2.26 -11.67 8.78
CA ASP A 184 1.14 -12.58 8.60
C ASP A 184 1.54 -13.84 7.82
N PHE A 185 2.46 -13.72 6.86
CA PHE A 185 3.05 -14.89 6.21
C PHE A 185 3.80 -15.77 7.20
N ALA A 186 4.58 -15.18 8.10
CA ALA A 186 5.30 -15.89 9.15
C ALA A 186 4.36 -16.71 10.05
N LYS A 187 3.19 -16.14 10.41
CA LYS A 187 2.15 -16.85 11.17
C LYS A 187 1.51 -18.00 10.37
N ARG A 188 1.51 -17.93 9.04
CA ARG A 188 0.91 -18.92 8.15
C ARG A 188 1.87 -20.07 7.82
N SER A 189 3.09 -19.77 7.37
CA SER A 189 4.09 -20.78 6.96
C SER A 189 5.50 -20.18 6.94
N HIS A 190 6.54 -21.04 6.87
CA HIS A 190 7.95 -20.61 6.75
C HIS A 190 8.38 -19.57 7.82
N LEU A 191 7.89 -19.72 9.05
CA LEU A 191 8.06 -18.78 10.17
C LEU A 191 9.48 -18.23 10.27
N GLN A 192 10.50 -19.10 10.30
CA GLN A 192 11.90 -18.69 10.45
C GLN A 192 12.39 -17.83 9.29
N ALA A 193 12.03 -18.17 8.04
CA ALA A 193 12.49 -17.42 6.87
C ALA A 193 11.91 -16.00 6.86
N TRP A 194 10.62 -15.86 7.14
CA TRP A 194 9.97 -14.56 7.23
C TRP A 194 10.44 -13.75 8.44
N GLN A 195 10.64 -14.38 9.60
CA GLN A 195 11.16 -13.69 10.78
C GLN A 195 12.58 -13.16 10.57
N THR A 196 13.47 -13.95 9.95
CA THR A 196 14.81 -13.49 9.59
C THR A 196 14.75 -12.34 8.60
N LEU A 197 13.92 -12.42 7.55
CA LEU A 197 13.76 -11.33 6.58
C LEU A 197 13.21 -10.03 7.22
N ILE A 198 12.27 -10.14 8.16
CA ILE A 198 11.76 -8.99 8.92
C ILE A 198 12.87 -8.38 9.78
N GLN A 199 13.62 -9.20 10.53
CA GLN A 199 14.71 -8.74 11.39
C GLN A 199 15.79 -8.03 10.59
N ASP A 200 16.27 -8.66 9.51
CA ASP A 200 17.31 -8.10 8.65
C ASP A 200 16.82 -6.83 7.93
N GLY A 201 15.58 -6.83 7.43
CA GLY A 201 14.96 -5.65 6.83
C GLY A 201 14.82 -4.48 7.79
N GLN A 202 14.50 -4.73 9.07
CA GLN A 202 14.44 -3.70 10.11
C GLN A 202 15.82 -3.16 10.47
N THR A 203 16.83 -4.03 10.57
CA THR A 203 18.22 -3.64 10.79
C THR A 203 18.71 -2.75 9.65
N LEU A 204 18.60 -3.21 8.41
CA LEU A 204 19.01 -2.45 7.23
C LEU A 204 18.28 -1.10 7.17
N LEU A 205 16.95 -1.08 7.35
CA LEU A 205 16.17 0.16 7.32
C LEU A 205 16.62 1.19 8.38
N GLY A 206 17.05 0.73 9.56
CA GLY A 206 17.62 1.58 10.60
C GLY A 206 18.95 2.24 10.22
N GLU A 207 19.67 1.67 9.26
CA GLU A 207 20.98 2.14 8.79
C GLU A 207 20.92 2.94 7.47
N MET A 208 19.77 2.92 6.77
CA MET A 208 19.59 3.60 5.47
C MET A 208 19.48 5.13 5.58
N GLY A 209 18.97 5.66 6.70
CA GLY A 209 18.84 7.10 6.93
C GLY A 209 20.15 7.70 7.44
N GLN A 210 20.64 8.77 6.80
CA GLN A 210 21.85 9.49 7.22
C GLN A 210 21.69 11.01 7.07
N GLY A 211 22.65 11.77 7.63
CA GLY A 211 22.72 13.23 7.50
C GLY A 211 21.61 13.97 8.25
N SER A 212 21.38 15.24 7.87
CA SER A 212 20.38 16.11 8.51
C SER A 212 18.93 15.71 8.21
N VAL A 213 18.69 15.05 7.08
CA VAL A 213 17.36 14.53 6.73
C VAL A 213 17.06 13.25 7.51
N ASN A 214 18.06 12.35 7.60
CA ASN A 214 17.96 11.07 8.31
C ASN A 214 16.73 10.22 7.88
N LEU A 215 16.43 10.19 6.58
CA LEU A 215 15.39 9.35 5.98
C LEU A 215 15.99 8.50 4.87
N PRO A 216 15.48 7.27 4.65
CA PRO A 216 15.86 6.46 3.49
C PRO A 216 15.34 7.09 2.19
N THR A 217 16.03 6.81 1.09
CA THR A 217 15.59 7.14 -0.27
C THR A 217 14.64 6.09 -0.83
N ASP A 218 13.98 6.41 -1.94
CA ASP A 218 13.13 5.49 -2.69
C ASP A 218 13.88 4.21 -3.10
N TRP A 219 15.14 4.37 -3.53
CA TRP A 219 16.02 3.30 -3.97
C TRP A 219 17.38 3.41 -3.26
N VAL A 220 17.87 2.30 -2.72
CA VAL A 220 19.08 2.21 -1.91
C VAL A 220 19.98 1.11 -2.47
N SER A 221 21.25 1.43 -2.69
CA SER A 221 22.29 0.43 -2.95
C SER A 221 22.79 -0.15 -1.62
N LEU A 222 22.82 -1.49 -1.54
CA LEU A 222 23.54 -2.24 -0.53
C LEU A 222 24.77 -2.87 -1.19
N ARG A 223 25.95 -2.40 -0.82
CA ARG A 223 27.23 -2.92 -1.32
C ARG A 223 27.63 -4.20 -0.61
N ALA A 224 28.49 -5.00 -1.23
CA ALA A 224 28.96 -6.28 -0.68
C ALA A 224 29.68 -6.16 0.69
N ASP A 225 30.20 -4.97 1.01
CA ASP A 225 30.84 -4.65 2.30
C ASP A 225 29.84 -4.16 3.37
N GLY A 226 28.54 -4.16 3.08
CA GLY A 226 27.48 -3.71 3.98
C GLY A 226 27.15 -2.22 3.89
N GLN A 227 27.88 -1.44 3.08
CA GLN A 227 27.59 -0.01 2.96
C GLN A 227 26.25 0.24 2.25
N LEU A 228 25.43 1.10 2.86
CA LEU A 228 24.16 1.59 2.31
C LEU A 228 24.31 3.02 1.77
N LEU A 229 23.85 3.24 0.53
CA LEU A 229 23.91 4.54 -0.17
C LEU A 229 22.63 4.74 -0.99
N PRO A 230 22.22 5.99 -1.30
CA PRO A 230 21.25 6.23 -2.36
C PRO A 230 21.68 5.55 -3.67
N ALA A 231 20.77 4.82 -4.32
CA ALA A 231 21.04 4.21 -5.62
C ALA A 231 21.26 5.30 -6.69
N LYS A 232 22.22 5.11 -7.59
CA LYS A 232 22.71 6.16 -8.50
C LYS A 232 21.79 6.38 -9.71
N GLU A 233 20.99 5.39 -10.05
CA GLU A 233 20.09 5.40 -11.21
C GLU A 233 18.82 6.22 -10.95
N TRP A 234 18.56 6.58 -9.69
CA TRP A 234 17.42 7.40 -9.27
C TRP A 234 17.86 8.66 -8.53
N PRO A 235 17.05 9.72 -8.53
CA PRO A 235 17.27 10.85 -7.64
C PRO A 235 17.35 10.37 -6.18
N ALA A 236 18.34 10.86 -5.43
CA ALA A 236 18.52 10.54 -4.01
C ALA A 236 17.45 11.19 -3.12
N ARG A 237 16.18 10.80 -3.29
CA ARG A 237 15.02 11.40 -2.66
C ARG A 237 14.28 10.41 -1.77
N MET A 238 13.77 10.90 -0.64
CA MET A 238 12.57 10.35 -0.03
C MET A 238 11.39 10.93 -0.80
N SER A 239 10.64 10.11 -1.54
CA SER A 239 9.48 10.56 -2.30
C SER A 239 8.35 9.52 -2.35
N PHE A 240 7.83 9.21 -3.54
CA PHE A 240 6.62 8.42 -3.77
C PHE A 240 6.80 6.92 -3.50
N ASP A 241 8.02 6.41 -3.36
CA ASP A 241 8.19 5.04 -2.86
C ASP A 241 8.38 5.08 -1.35
N ALA A 242 9.39 5.81 -0.88
CA ALA A 242 9.82 5.83 0.50
C ALA A 242 8.72 6.30 1.47
N ILE A 243 7.73 7.09 1.03
CA ILE A 243 6.59 7.46 1.87
C ILE A 243 5.76 6.24 2.34
N ARG A 244 5.79 5.10 1.65
CA ARG A 244 5.10 3.87 2.11
C ARG A 244 5.80 3.20 3.29
N ILE A 245 7.06 3.52 3.56
CA ILE A 245 7.84 2.95 4.67
C ILE A 245 7.19 3.25 6.03
N PRO A 246 6.94 4.52 6.43
CA PRO A 246 6.30 4.80 7.72
C PRO A 246 4.87 4.27 7.80
N LEU A 247 4.16 4.15 6.66
CA LEU A 247 2.88 3.45 6.58
C LEU A 247 3.01 1.98 7.00
N TYR A 248 3.93 1.22 6.39
CA TYR A 248 4.12 -0.20 6.72
C TYR A 248 4.73 -0.42 8.10
N LEU A 249 5.62 0.46 8.54
CA LEU A 249 6.13 0.44 9.92
C LEU A 249 4.99 0.64 10.93
N TYR A 250 4.12 1.64 10.73
CA TYR A 250 2.98 1.88 11.62
C TYR A 250 2.01 0.70 11.62
N TRP A 251 1.71 0.16 10.44
CA TRP A 251 0.78 -0.96 10.29
C TRP A 251 1.32 -2.25 10.94
N TYR A 252 2.63 -2.47 10.90
CA TYR A 252 3.28 -3.59 11.58
C TYR A 252 3.37 -3.38 13.10
N ASP A 253 3.90 -2.23 13.54
CA ASP A 253 4.02 -1.84 14.93
C ASP A 253 4.04 -0.31 15.08
N LYS A 254 2.92 0.26 15.53
CA LYS A 254 2.74 1.71 15.78
C LYS A 254 3.73 2.30 16.80
N LYS A 255 4.38 1.45 17.61
CA LYS A 255 5.40 1.85 18.59
C LYS A 255 6.84 1.62 18.09
N SER A 256 7.02 1.17 16.85
CA SER A 256 8.34 0.89 16.30
C SER A 256 9.27 2.11 16.41
N PRO A 257 10.50 1.94 16.94
CA PRO A 257 11.47 3.03 17.00
C PRO A 257 11.88 3.52 15.61
N LEU A 258 11.72 2.69 14.56
CA LEU A 258 12.00 3.09 13.17
C LEU A 258 11.05 4.17 12.64
N LEU A 259 9.95 4.47 13.33
CA LEU A 259 9.08 5.63 13.03
C LEU A 259 9.68 6.97 13.50
N LEU A 260 10.68 6.95 14.38
CA LEU A 260 11.21 8.17 15.01
C LEU A 260 11.81 9.15 14.00
N PRO A 261 12.66 8.75 13.03
CA PRO A 261 13.20 9.69 12.05
C PRO A 261 12.12 10.38 11.22
N TRP A 262 11.06 9.65 10.84
CA TRP A 262 9.89 10.18 10.14
C TRP A 262 9.13 11.22 10.97
N ARG A 263 8.87 10.91 12.25
CA ARG A 263 8.20 11.84 13.17
C ARG A 263 9.03 13.11 13.39
N ILE A 264 10.34 12.97 13.56
CA ILE A 264 11.26 14.10 13.69
C ILE A 264 11.19 14.96 12.42
N TRP A 265 11.33 14.35 11.24
CA TRP A 265 11.25 15.09 9.97
C TRP A 265 9.92 15.83 9.79
N PHE A 266 8.79 15.14 9.95
CA PHE A 266 7.47 15.76 9.80
C PHE A 266 7.18 16.84 10.84
N SER A 267 7.75 16.75 12.05
CA SER A 267 7.58 17.77 13.10
C SER A 267 8.24 19.12 12.77
N GLN A 268 9.16 19.16 11.80
CA GLN A 268 9.83 20.40 11.37
C GLN A 268 8.93 21.31 10.54
N PHE A 269 7.77 20.81 10.09
CA PHE A 269 6.85 21.51 9.21
C PHE A 269 5.47 21.63 9.85
N SER A 270 4.77 22.72 9.57
CA SER A 270 3.33 22.74 9.82
C SER A 270 2.67 21.71 8.89
N ARG A 271 1.59 21.07 9.35
CA ARG A 271 0.95 19.92 8.66
C ARG A 271 0.81 20.13 7.14
N LEU A 272 0.23 21.26 6.72
CA LEU A 272 -0.04 21.59 5.32
C LEU A 272 1.16 22.17 4.55
N GLN A 273 2.32 22.31 5.18
CA GLN A 273 3.57 22.82 4.59
C GLN A 273 4.68 21.76 4.61
N THR A 274 4.32 20.49 4.82
CA THR A 274 5.25 19.37 4.74
C THR A 274 5.59 19.13 3.26
N PRO A 275 6.87 19.17 2.83
CA PRO A 275 7.24 18.94 1.43
C PRO A 275 6.88 17.54 0.95
N ALA A 276 6.44 17.41 -0.29
CA ALA A 276 6.08 16.11 -0.87
C ALA A 276 7.28 15.15 -1.09
N TRP A 277 8.48 15.71 -1.23
CA TRP A 277 9.74 14.97 -1.30
C TRP A 277 10.89 15.82 -0.76
N VAL A 278 11.98 15.15 -0.40
CA VAL A 278 13.26 15.78 -0.04
C VAL A 278 14.42 15.00 -0.66
N ASN A 279 15.38 15.70 -1.25
CA ASN A 279 16.67 15.13 -1.61
C ASN A 279 17.52 15.00 -0.34
N VAL A 280 17.91 13.76 0.00
CA VAL A 280 18.58 13.46 1.27
C VAL A 280 20.03 13.91 1.31
N GLU A 281 20.67 14.10 0.15
CA GLU A 281 22.05 14.55 0.04
C GLU A 281 22.16 16.08 0.03
N THR A 282 21.23 16.76 -0.64
CA THR A 282 21.29 18.22 -0.83
C THR A 282 20.39 19.02 0.09
N ASN A 283 19.48 18.35 0.83
CA ASN A 283 18.37 18.98 1.58
C ASN A 283 17.38 19.80 0.72
N GLU A 284 17.46 19.71 -0.61
CA GLU A 284 16.49 20.30 -1.52
C GLU A 284 15.12 19.67 -1.28
N LYS A 285 14.07 20.50 -1.21
CA LYS A 285 12.70 20.07 -0.93
C LYS A 285 11.82 20.31 -2.13
N ALA A 286 10.74 19.54 -2.24
CA ALA A 286 9.71 19.79 -3.23
C ALA A 286 9.21 21.24 -3.17
N PRO A 287 9.00 21.90 -4.33
CA PRO A 287 8.35 23.21 -4.38
C PRO A 287 6.83 23.12 -4.14
N TYR A 288 6.31 21.94 -3.80
CA TYR A 288 4.91 21.66 -3.50
C TYR A 288 4.80 20.74 -2.27
N MET A 289 3.64 20.78 -1.62
CA MET A 289 3.42 20.15 -0.31
C MET A 289 2.73 18.80 -0.44
N MET A 290 2.85 17.98 0.60
CA MET A 290 2.03 16.79 0.78
C MET A 290 0.54 17.17 0.79
N ALA A 291 -0.24 16.44 0.02
CA ALA A 291 -1.69 16.51 -0.03
C ALA A 291 -2.27 15.09 -0.19
N GLY A 292 -3.58 14.93 0.03
CA GLY A 292 -4.28 13.66 -0.14
C GLY A 292 -3.58 12.51 0.57
N GLY A 293 -3.24 11.45 -0.17
CA GLY A 293 -2.62 10.24 0.36
C GLY A 293 -1.29 10.44 1.06
N LEU A 294 -0.42 11.33 0.56
CA LEU A 294 0.85 11.66 1.24
C LEU A 294 0.59 12.28 2.62
N LEU A 295 -0.39 13.17 2.69
CA LEU A 295 -0.78 13.83 3.94
C LEU A 295 -1.45 12.86 4.91
N ALA A 296 -2.23 11.90 4.39
CA ALA A 296 -2.81 10.81 5.19
C ALA A 296 -1.72 9.94 5.84
N VAL A 297 -0.66 9.60 5.11
CA VAL A 297 0.49 8.86 5.67
C VAL A 297 1.23 9.69 6.72
N ARG A 298 1.43 11.00 6.49
CA ARG A 298 1.99 11.91 7.51
C ARG A 298 1.15 11.87 8.78
N ASP A 299 -0.16 12.02 8.67
CA ASP A 299 -1.07 12.06 9.82
C ASP A 299 -1.06 10.74 10.60
N LEU A 300 -1.10 9.60 9.89
CA LEU A 300 -0.93 8.27 10.48
C LEU A 300 0.38 8.17 11.27
N THR A 301 1.49 8.59 10.65
CA THR A 301 2.85 8.52 11.24
C THR A 301 2.96 9.37 12.51
N MET A 302 2.35 10.54 12.50
CA MET A 302 2.32 11.49 13.61
C MET A 302 1.33 11.09 14.72
N GLY A 303 0.51 10.05 14.51
CA GLY A 303 -0.47 9.57 15.48
C GLY A 303 -1.69 10.50 15.59
N GLU A 304 -1.99 11.26 14.54
CA GLU A 304 -3.18 12.10 14.48
C GLU A 304 -4.45 11.24 14.40
N VAL A 305 -5.56 11.77 14.91
CA VAL A 305 -6.86 11.10 14.77
C VAL A 305 -7.29 11.17 13.32
N MET A 306 -7.45 10.00 12.69
CA MET A 306 -7.90 9.90 11.30
C MET A 306 -9.41 9.64 11.22
N THR A 307 -10.01 10.11 10.13
CA THR A 307 -11.38 9.76 9.72
C THR A 307 -11.34 8.97 8.41
N ALA A 308 -12.46 8.33 8.07
CA ALA A 308 -12.58 7.62 6.80
C ALA A 308 -12.27 8.57 5.63
N PRO A 309 -11.41 8.17 4.68
CA PRO A 309 -10.94 9.06 3.63
C PRO A 309 -12.10 9.50 2.74
N GLN A 310 -11.99 10.70 2.18
CA GLN A 310 -12.92 11.21 1.17
C GLN A 310 -12.16 11.32 -0.14
N ILE A 311 -12.40 10.39 -1.07
CA ILE A 311 -11.74 10.40 -2.37
C ILE A 311 -12.39 11.47 -3.24
N THR A 312 -11.61 12.47 -3.63
CA THR A 312 -12.10 13.59 -4.45
C THR A 312 -11.85 13.37 -5.95
N PRO A 313 -12.62 13.99 -6.85
CA PRO A 313 -12.37 13.89 -8.30
C PRO A 313 -10.98 14.36 -8.75
N GLN A 314 -10.32 15.21 -7.96
CA GLN A 314 -9.00 15.78 -8.25
C GLN A 314 -7.84 14.86 -7.85
N GLU A 315 -8.07 13.89 -6.96
CA GLU A 315 -7.03 12.95 -6.57
C GLU A 315 -6.76 11.95 -7.69
N ASP A 316 -5.49 11.70 -7.97
CA ASP A 316 -5.12 10.60 -8.85
C ASP A 316 -5.26 9.24 -8.15
N TYR A 317 -4.99 8.18 -8.92
CA TYR A 317 -4.98 6.80 -8.46
C TYR A 317 -4.06 6.58 -7.25
N TYR A 318 -2.86 7.18 -7.28
CA TYR A 318 -1.84 6.98 -6.25
C TYR A 318 -2.25 7.61 -4.91
N SER A 319 -2.70 8.88 -4.93
CA SER A 319 -3.20 9.57 -3.74
C SER A 319 -4.40 8.83 -3.13
N ALA A 320 -5.36 8.43 -3.96
CA ALA A 320 -6.54 7.71 -3.49
C ALA A 320 -6.18 6.36 -2.84
N SER A 321 -5.24 5.62 -3.44
CA SER A 321 -4.74 4.34 -2.91
C SER A 321 -4.05 4.53 -1.55
N LEU A 322 -3.14 5.50 -1.44
CA LEU A 322 -2.45 5.80 -0.18
C LEU A 322 -3.41 6.23 0.93
N SER A 323 -4.40 7.07 0.62
CA SER A 323 -5.43 7.48 1.59
C SER A 323 -6.21 6.28 2.12
N MET A 324 -6.57 5.32 1.25
CA MET A 324 -7.22 4.09 1.65
C MET A 324 -6.31 3.22 2.51
N LEU A 325 -5.04 3.03 2.13
CA LEU A 325 -4.08 2.22 2.89
C LEU A 325 -3.77 2.82 4.27
N ALA A 326 -3.62 4.14 4.37
CA ALA A 326 -3.41 4.80 5.65
C ALA A 326 -4.60 4.59 6.59
N TRP A 327 -5.83 4.67 6.06
CA TRP A 327 -7.03 4.35 6.83
C TRP A 327 -7.08 2.88 7.25
N LEU A 328 -6.73 1.96 6.34
CA LEU A 328 -6.66 0.53 6.64
C LEU A 328 -5.65 0.20 7.74
N ALA A 329 -4.52 0.91 7.77
CA ALA A 329 -3.48 0.77 8.79
C ALA A 329 -3.86 1.37 10.15
N TYR A 330 -4.74 2.39 10.14
CA TYR A 330 -5.18 3.09 11.34
C TYR A 330 -6.18 2.27 12.19
N GLN A 331 -6.97 1.42 11.53
CA GLN A 331 -8.09 0.67 12.11
C GLN A 331 -7.66 -0.54 12.93
#